data_AF-A0AAD1LVE4-F1
#
_entry.id   AF-A0AAD1LVE4-F1
#
_cell.length_a   1.000
_cell.length_b   1.000
_cell.length_c   1.000
_cell.angle_alpha   90.00
_cell.angle_beta   90.00
_cell.angle_gamma   90.00
#
_symmetry.space_group_name_H-M   'P 1'
#
loop_
_entity.id
_entity.type
_entity.pdbx_description
1 polymer ?
#
loop_
_entity_poly.entity_id
_entity_poly.type
_entity_poly.pdbx_seq_one_letter_code
_entity_poly.pdbx_strand_id
1 'polypeptide(L)'
;MLVQARKAVLESGDWLTAADIGQVAQLSTRNPSAQPNKWKKQGQIFAISHGGVDYFPGYGLDPDAGYRPFKALAKVIEAFAGHKDGWGMAYWFRSDNSFLGGKRPQDLLAPAPDRVIAAALDEIQSIVHG
;
A
#
# COMPACT_ATOMS: atom_id res chain seq x y z
N MET A 1 -22.03 -7.34 -1.51
CA MET A 1 -21.46 -6.12 -2.12
C MET A 1 -19.93 -5.97 -1.97
N LEU A 2 -19.27 -6.57 -0.95
CA LEU A 2 -17.79 -6.51 -0.80
C LEU A 2 -16.97 -7.15 -1.95
N VAL A 3 -17.51 -8.13 -2.67
CA VAL A 3 -16.78 -8.85 -3.73
C VAL A 3 -16.51 -7.98 -4.96
N GLN A 4 -17.44 -7.08 -5.32
CA GLN A 4 -17.28 -6.17 -6.47
C GLN A 4 -16.21 -5.11 -6.21
N ALA A 5 -16.20 -4.56 -4.99
CA ALA A 5 -15.21 -3.58 -4.60
C ALA A 5 -13.79 -4.19 -4.62
N ARG A 6 -13.63 -5.48 -4.29
CA ARG A 6 -12.32 -6.16 -4.29
C ARG A 6 -11.78 -6.32 -5.71
N LYS A 7 -12.67 -6.71 -6.63
CA LYS A 7 -12.34 -6.88 -8.04
C LYS A 7 -12.00 -5.53 -8.70
N ALA A 8 -12.78 -4.49 -8.41
CA ALA A 8 -12.53 -3.14 -8.91
C ALA A 8 -11.18 -2.55 -8.45
N VAL A 9 -10.69 -2.94 -7.27
CA VAL A 9 -9.36 -2.56 -6.78
C VAL A 9 -8.29 -3.25 -7.62
N LEU A 10 -8.40 -4.57 -7.83
CA LEU A 10 -7.45 -5.34 -8.65
C LEU A 10 -7.46 -4.93 -10.13
N GLU A 11 -8.64 -4.65 -10.70
CA GLU A 11 -8.81 -4.21 -12.09
C GLU A 11 -8.33 -2.77 -12.34
N SER A 12 -7.98 -2.02 -11.28
CA SER A 12 -7.45 -0.65 -11.43
C SER A 12 -6.07 -0.57 -12.09
N GLY A 13 -5.40 -1.70 -12.31
CA GLY A 13 -4.10 -1.76 -12.99
C GLY A 13 -2.88 -1.40 -12.13
N ASP A 14 -3.06 -1.01 -10.87
CA ASP A 14 -1.97 -0.52 -10.02
C ASP A 14 -1.41 -1.58 -9.03
N TRP A 15 -1.67 -2.87 -9.31
CA TRP A 15 -1.26 -3.97 -8.45
C TRP A 15 -0.21 -4.84 -9.15
N LEU A 16 0.93 -5.00 -8.52
CA LEU A 16 2.06 -5.78 -9.00
C LEU A 16 2.23 -7.03 -8.12
N THR A 17 2.56 -8.16 -8.71
CA THR A 17 2.90 -9.35 -7.92
C THR A 17 4.32 -9.23 -7.37
N ALA A 18 4.70 -10.06 -6.39
CA ALA A 18 6.10 -10.11 -5.93
C ALA A 18 7.08 -10.44 -7.07
N ALA A 19 6.64 -11.21 -8.07
CA ALA A 19 7.44 -11.52 -9.25
C ALA A 19 7.63 -10.27 -10.14
N ASP A 20 6.55 -9.53 -10.40
CA ASP A 20 6.61 -8.26 -11.13
C ASP A 20 7.52 -7.26 -10.43
N ILE A 21 7.37 -7.05 -9.11
CA ILE A 21 8.25 -6.18 -8.33
C ILE A 21 9.70 -6.60 -8.50
N GLY A 22 10.00 -7.89 -8.35
CA GLY A 22 11.35 -8.41 -8.54
C GLY A 22 11.91 -8.12 -9.92
N GLN A 23 11.08 -8.22 -10.95
CA GLN A 23 11.45 -7.93 -12.33
C GLN A 23 11.69 -6.44 -12.58
N VAL A 24 10.78 -5.56 -12.14
CA VAL A 24 10.90 -4.10 -12.35
C VAL A 24 11.99 -3.46 -11.50
N ALA A 25 12.19 -3.96 -10.28
CA ALA A 25 13.27 -3.54 -9.37
C ALA A 25 14.64 -4.10 -9.78
N GLN A 26 14.71 -4.89 -10.88
CA GLN A 26 15.91 -5.60 -11.34
C GLN A 26 16.60 -6.40 -10.21
N LEU A 27 15.80 -6.95 -9.31
CA LEU A 27 16.31 -7.74 -8.19
C LEU A 27 16.85 -9.05 -8.74
N SER A 28 18.01 -9.47 -8.23
CA SER A 28 18.72 -10.63 -8.74
C SER A 28 17.77 -11.81 -8.97
N THR A 29 17.82 -12.33 -10.19
CA THR A 29 16.97 -13.40 -10.76
C THR A 29 16.91 -14.67 -9.91
N ARG A 30 17.82 -14.82 -8.94
CA ARG A 30 17.90 -15.96 -8.03
C ARG A 30 16.77 -15.99 -7.02
N ASN A 31 16.32 -14.84 -6.50
CA ASN A 31 15.24 -14.75 -5.51
C ASN A 31 14.44 -13.43 -5.63
N PRO A 32 13.76 -13.18 -6.77
CA PRO A 32 12.99 -11.95 -7.01
C PRO A 32 11.93 -11.68 -5.93
N SER A 33 11.40 -12.74 -5.30
CA SER A 33 10.37 -12.63 -4.25
C SER A 33 10.93 -12.45 -2.83
N ALA A 34 12.23 -12.61 -2.59
CA ALA A 34 12.78 -12.53 -1.23
C ALA A 34 12.75 -11.11 -0.66
N GLN A 35 13.02 -10.10 -1.50
CA GLN A 35 13.00 -8.70 -1.08
C GLN A 35 11.59 -8.17 -0.80
N PRO A 36 10.60 -8.36 -1.71
CA PRO A 36 9.21 -7.99 -1.44
C PRO A 36 8.65 -8.68 -0.20
N ASN A 37 8.98 -9.97 0.00
CA ASN A 37 8.54 -10.70 1.18
C ASN A 37 9.22 -10.20 2.46
N LYS A 38 10.46 -9.73 2.38
CA LYS A 38 11.15 -9.07 3.49
C LYS A 38 10.52 -7.72 3.82
N TRP A 39 10.15 -6.92 2.83
CA TRP A 39 9.45 -5.65 3.03
C TRP A 39 8.07 -5.86 3.64
N LYS A 40 7.32 -6.85 3.18
CA LYS A 40 6.06 -7.29 3.78
C LYS A 40 6.24 -7.66 5.25
N LYS A 41 7.24 -8.49 5.57
CA LYS A 41 7.57 -8.87 6.96
C LYS A 41 8.03 -7.71 7.83
N GLN A 42 8.65 -6.69 7.23
CA GLN A 42 9.07 -5.47 7.94
C GLN A 42 7.98 -4.41 8.03
N GLY A 43 6.77 -4.67 7.50
CA GLY A 43 5.70 -3.68 7.48
C GLY A 43 6.00 -2.47 6.58
N GLN A 44 6.95 -2.58 5.65
CA GLN A 44 7.29 -1.50 4.73
C GLN A 44 6.32 -1.39 3.55
N ILE A 45 5.74 -2.52 3.15
CA ILE A 45 4.71 -2.62 2.12
C ILE A 45 3.64 -3.59 2.57
N PHE A 46 2.39 -3.34 2.21
CA PHE A 46 1.30 -4.26 2.44
C PHE A 46 0.98 -5.02 1.14
N ALA A 47 0.48 -6.23 1.30
CA ALA A 47 -0.02 -7.03 0.19
C ALA A 47 -1.49 -7.36 0.43
N ILE A 48 -2.29 -7.31 -0.63
CA ILE A 48 -3.64 -7.87 -0.62
C ILE A 48 -3.55 -9.31 -1.13
N SER A 49 -3.97 -10.27 -0.30
CA SER A 49 -4.09 -11.65 -0.73
C SER A 49 -5.44 -11.84 -1.42
N HIS A 50 -5.41 -12.26 -2.70
CA HIS A 50 -6.59 -12.60 -3.47
C HIS A 50 -6.38 -13.92 -4.20
N GLY A 51 -7.22 -14.92 -3.91
CA GLY A 51 -7.16 -16.22 -4.61
C GLY A 51 -5.83 -16.95 -4.48
N GLY A 52 -5.08 -16.75 -3.38
CA GLY A 52 -3.76 -17.35 -3.16
C GLY A 52 -2.59 -16.57 -3.77
N VAL A 53 -2.85 -15.41 -4.39
CA VAL A 53 -1.82 -14.52 -4.93
C VAL A 53 -1.73 -13.26 -4.07
N ASP A 54 -0.52 -12.89 -3.68
CA ASP A 54 -0.22 -11.62 -3.01
C ASP A 54 0.01 -10.52 -4.06
N TYR A 55 -0.83 -9.50 -4.01
CA TYR A 55 -0.74 -8.31 -4.85
C TYR A 55 -0.25 -7.13 -4.02
N PHE A 56 0.72 -6.40 -4.55
CA PHE A 56 1.36 -5.27 -3.90
C PHE A 56 1.03 -3.98 -4.65
N PRO A 57 0.88 -2.84 -3.96
CA PRO A 57 0.56 -1.57 -4.59
C PRO A 57 1.78 -1.02 -5.34
N GLY A 58 1.64 -0.80 -6.65
CA GLY A 58 2.67 -0.22 -7.51
C GLY A 58 2.98 1.23 -7.16
N TYR A 59 1.95 2.05 -6.94
CA TYR A 59 2.07 3.42 -6.44
C TYR A 59 2.81 3.55 -5.09
N GLY A 60 2.87 2.46 -4.32
CA GLY A 60 3.59 2.40 -3.04
C GLY A 60 5.09 2.23 -3.19
N LEU A 61 5.56 2.00 -4.40
CA LEU A 61 6.96 1.77 -4.75
C LEU A 61 7.51 3.00 -5.46
N ASP A 62 8.70 3.40 -5.08
CA ASP A 62 9.42 4.50 -5.69
C ASP A 62 10.23 3.98 -6.89
N PRO A 63 9.83 4.27 -8.14
CA PRO A 63 10.53 3.78 -9.33
C PRO A 63 11.95 4.39 -9.47
N ASP A 64 12.20 5.57 -8.90
CA ASP A 64 13.50 6.25 -8.94
C ASP A 64 14.49 5.61 -7.94
N ALA A 65 13.96 5.13 -6.80
CA ALA A 65 14.74 4.39 -5.80
C ALA A 65 14.85 2.87 -6.07
N GLY A 66 14.55 2.42 -7.30
CA GLY A 66 14.60 1.01 -7.68
C GLY A 66 13.41 0.19 -7.16
N TYR A 67 12.20 0.76 -7.26
CA TYR A 67 10.95 0.19 -6.76
C TYR A 67 11.04 -0.20 -5.28
N ARG A 68 11.54 0.72 -4.45
CA ARG A 68 11.55 0.55 -2.99
C ARG A 68 10.28 1.12 -2.38
N PRO A 69 9.70 0.49 -1.35
CA PRO A 69 8.54 1.03 -0.69
C PRO A 69 8.84 2.37 -0.02
N PHE A 70 7.90 3.32 -0.11
CA PHE A 70 8.03 4.61 0.56
C PHE A 70 8.09 4.43 2.08
N LYS A 71 8.97 5.18 2.76
CA LYS A 71 9.00 5.22 4.23
C LYS A 71 7.66 5.66 4.82
N ALA A 72 6.93 6.53 4.12
CA ALA A 72 5.59 6.94 4.49
C ALA A 72 4.59 5.79 4.43
N LEU A 73 4.69 4.93 3.41
CA LEU A 73 3.87 3.73 3.32
C LEU A 73 4.10 2.83 4.55
N ALA A 74 5.37 2.63 4.93
CA ALA A 74 5.71 1.86 6.13
C ALA A 74 5.06 2.45 7.40
N LYS A 75 5.09 3.78 7.56
CA LYS A 75 4.47 4.47 8.70
C LYS A 75 2.96 4.36 8.72
N VAL A 76 2.33 4.43 7.55
CA VAL A 76 0.88 4.23 7.39
C VAL A 76 0.49 2.79 7.74
N ILE A 77 1.26 1.80 7.28
CA ILE A 77 1.08 0.39 7.64
C ILE A 77 1.25 0.19 9.13
N GLU A 78 2.28 0.76 9.73
CA GLU A 78 2.50 0.68 11.18
C GLU A 78 1.34 1.30 11.97
N ALA A 79 0.77 2.42 11.50
CA ALA A 79 -0.40 3.04 12.13
C ALA A 79 -1.67 2.18 11.99
N PHE A 80 -1.90 1.59 10.82
CA PHE A 80 -3.04 0.70 10.57
C PHE A 80 -2.83 -0.74 11.08
N ALA A 81 -1.60 -1.11 11.44
CA ALA A 81 -1.27 -2.45 11.91
C ALA A 81 -2.04 -2.76 13.20
N GLY A 82 -2.87 -3.80 13.16
CA GLY A 82 -3.76 -4.18 14.27
C GLY A 82 -5.15 -3.54 14.22
N HIS A 83 -5.38 -2.55 13.34
CA HIS A 83 -6.68 -1.90 13.15
C HIS A 83 -7.34 -2.21 11.80
N LYS A 84 -6.55 -2.38 10.72
CA LYS A 84 -7.06 -2.72 9.38
C LYS A 84 -6.20 -3.78 8.69
N ASP A 85 -6.86 -4.70 7.98
CA ASP A 85 -6.20 -5.63 7.05
C ASP A 85 -5.72 -4.93 5.76
N GLY A 86 -4.83 -5.58 5.01
CA GLY A 86 -4.30 -5.05 3.75
C GLY A 86 -5.38 -4.63 2.74
N TRP A 87 -6.54 -5.31 2.73
CA TRP A 87 -7.70 -4.88 1.94
C TRP A 87 -8.29 -3.55 2.42
N GLY A 88 -8.44 -3.36 3.74
CA GLY A 88 -8.95 -2.11 4.31
C GLY A 88 -8.01 -0.94 4.03
N MET A 89 -6.70 -1.18 4.08
CA MET A 89 -5.70 -0.19 3.67
C MET A 89 -5.81 0.15 2.18
N ALA A 90 -5.94 -0.85 1.31
CA ALA A 90 -6.14 -0.64 -0.13
C ALA A 90 -7.36 0.26 -0.41
N TYR A 91 -8.46 0.04 0.31
CA TYR A 91 -9.65 0.89 0.20
C TYR A 91 -9.38 2.31 0.67
N TRP A 92 -8.71 2.47 1.81
CA TRP A 92 -8.38 3.78 2.36
C TRP A 92 -7.50 4.60 1.40
N PHE A 93 -6.46 3.98 0.82
CA PHE A 93 -5.58 4.62 -0.15
C PHE A 93 -6.30 5.09 -1.42
N ARG A 94 -7.37 4.38 -1.80
CA ARG A 94 -8.20 4.70 -2.96
C ARG A 94 -9.32 5.68 -2.67
N SER A 95 -9.76 5.73 -1.41
CA SER A 95 -10.84 6.60 -0.97
C SER A 95 -10.37 8.05 -0.94
N ASP A 96 -11.29 8.97 -1.20
CA ASP A 96 -11.03 10.39 -0.95
C ASP A 96 -10.85 10.62 0.55
N ASN A 97 -9.74 11.25 0.91
CA ASN A 97 -9.47 11.56 2.30
C ASN A 97 -9.77 13.03 2.55
N SER A 98 -10.73 13.32 3.43
CA SER A 98 -11.11 14.67 3.81
C SER A 98 -9.94 15.46 4.40
N PHE A 99 -9.05 14.79 5.15
CA PHE A 99 -7.82 15.39 5.70
C PHE A 99 -6.86 15.88 4.60
N LEU A 100 -6.87 15.21 3.45
CA LEU A 100 -6.06 15.57 2.28
C LEU A 100 -6.77 16.55 1.34
N GLY A 101 -7.91 17.10 1.75
CA GLY A 101 -8.75 17.99 0.94
C GLY A 101 -9.54 17.25 -0.14
N GLY A 102 -9.98 16.01 0.14
CA GLY A 102 -10.69 15.14 -0.81
C GLY A 102 -9.78 14.46 -1.83
N LYS A 103 -8.46 14.52 -1.62
CA LYS A 103 -7.48 13.83 -2.47
C LYS A 103 -7.25 12.40 -2.00
N ARG A 104 -6.80 11.56 -2.92
CA ARG A 104 -6.47 10.17 -2.63
C ARG A 104 -5.08 10.10 -1.98
N PRO A 105 -4.92 9.35 -0.88
CA PRO A 105 -3.62 9.14 -0.25
C PRO A 105 -2.57 8.55 -1.22
N GLN A 106 -2.98 7.70 -2.17
CA GLN A 106 -2.07 7.10 -3.16
C GLN A 106 -1.40 8.15 -4.06
N ASP A 107 -2.11 9.20 -4.47
CA ASP A 107 -1.59 10.28 -5.32
C ASP A 107 -0.67 11.23 -4.56
N LEU A 108 -0.87 11.35 -3.24
CA LEU A 108 -0.07 12.21 -2.37
C LEU A 108 1.12 11.48 -1.74
N LEU A 109 1.24 10.16 -1.93
CA LEU A 109 2.32 9.38 -1.34
C LEU A 109 3.70 9.79 -1.87
N ALA A 110 3.79 10.09 -3.17
CA ALA A 110 5.03 10.57 -3.81
C ALA A 110 5.31 12.06 -3.56
N PRO A 111 4.38 13.01 -3.82
CA PRO A 111 4.66 14.44 -3.64
C PRO A 111 4.55 14.95 -2.20
N ALA A 112 3.78 14.29 -1.33
CA ALA A 112 3.51 14.75 0.04
C ALA A 112 3.36 13.56 1.04
N PRO A 113 4.40 12.73 1.21
CA PRO A 113 4.37 11.56 2.08
C PRO A 113 3.93 11.88 3.52
N ASP A 114 4.42 12.98 4.10
CA ASP A 114 4.08 13.38 5.48
C ASP A 114 2.58 13.65 5.68
N ARG A 115 1.91 14.20 4.67
CA ARG A 115 0.46 14.43 4.74
C ARG A 115 -0.31 13.12 4.77
N VAL A 116 0.15 12.13 4.01
CA VAL A 116 -0.48 10.80 3.98
C VAL A 116 -0.32 10.10 5.34
N ILE A 117 0.85 10.20 5.97
CA ILE A 117 1.06 9.67 7.33
C ILE A 117 0.14 10.36 8.34
N ALA A 118 0.06 11.69 8.30
CA ALA A 118 -0.82 12.45 9.19
C ALA A 118 -2.30 12.05 9.02
N ALA A 119 -2.75 11.90 7.78
CA ALA A 119 -4.11 11.45 7.47
C ALA A 119 -4.40 10.03 8.00
N ALA A 120 -3.41 9.13 7.95
CA ALA A 120 -3.55 7.78 8.50
C ALA A 120 -3.67 7.80 10.04
N LEU A 121 -2.86 8.62 10.71
CA LEU A 121 -2.93 8.78 12.17
C LEU A 121 -4.25 9.43 12.62
N ASP A 122 -4.77 10.39 11.86
CA ASP A 122 -6.05 11.05 12.11
C ASP A 122 -7.23 10.07 11.96
N GLU A 123 -7.20 9.22 10.93
CA GLU A 123 -8.19 8.14 10.73
C GLU A 123 -8.21 7.17 11.91
N ILE A 124 -7.04 6.72 12.38
CA ILE A 124 -6.96 5.81 13.55
C ILE A 124 -7.50 6.47 14.81
N GLN A 125 -7.16 7.75 15.04
CA GLN A 125 -7.69 8.51 16.17
C GLN A 125 -9.20 8.69 16.10
N SER A 126 -9.74 8.94 14.90
CA SER A 126 -11.18 9.07 14.66
C SER A 126 -11.92 7.76 14.91
N ILE A 127 -11.35 6.62 14.52
CA ILE A 127 -11.93 5.28 14.79
C ILE A 127 -11.95 4.99 16.29
N VAL A 128 -10.95 5.43 17.06
CA VAL A 128 -10.86 5.15 18.51
C VAL A 128 -11.79 6.04 19.35
N HIS A 129 -12.15 7.23 18.87
CA HIS A 129 -13.05 8.16 19.56
C HIS A 129 -14.54 8.00 19.16
N GLY A 130 -14.85 7.05 18.28
CA GLY A 130 -16.20 6.77 17.78
C GLY A 130 -16.95 5.68 18.55
#